data_AF-A0A6T2A2S8-F1
#
_entry.id   AF-A0A6T2A2S8-F1
#
_cell.length_a   1.000
_cell.length_b   1.000
_cell.length_c   1.000
_cell.angle_alpha   90.00
_cell.angle_beta   90.00
_cell.angle_gamma   90.00
#
_symmetry.space_group_name_H-M   'P 1'
#
loop_
_entity.id
_entity.type
_entity.pdbx_description
1 polymer ?
#
loop_
_entity_poly.entity_id
_entity_poly.type
_entity_poly.pdbx_seq_one_letter_code
_entity_poly.pdbx_strand_id
1 'polypeptide(L)'
;MEPGASNEATWADWFHSLALVAVAGATVYVGRFVMKNVFAPGTNMQSFFMTTRELDSAVMGVLGSCVALLLLCIGIMYRYASIIRQKDILRLKLWQILNIFAFALQQILVGVNIRIDTGTRHTPDFYTLFTPAPWAFAIWAVIFLWEMVFVVWQALPSQRSNNLLAAISPYFIMANLSQTLWCFAFCPYAQRVLVVAACFLGSIAVSLSFAHYEFTAKQNYYRSSYTWQLWFFVQLPLTLHFGWTTAATLVNSNSILARADAPLYIQIAFSLFCLYAAAAIALCLMFLRYDAVYGLTVTWAIWGVRGGTGLLIADTAVTVGSDTLNAQLLTAEVLAYWLLLGAAIIMLLKLLRMTMYQASLEMRNRVFPPFLLTDLE
;
A
#
# COMPACT_ATOMS: atom_id res chain seq x y z
N MET A 1 -21.18 -39.44 1.16
CA MET A 1 -20.01 -39.34 2.05
C MET A 1 -19.01 -38.46 1.34
N GLU A 2 -18.98 -37.17 1.66
CA GLU A 2 -17.96 -36.24 1.14
C GLU A 2 -16.61 -36.57 1.81
N PRO A 3 -15.52 -36.77 1.05
CA PRO A 3 -14.21 -36.84 1.65
C PRO A 3 -13.60 -35.44 1.76
N GLY A 4 -13.40 -34.99 2.99
CA GLY A 4 -12.23 -34.21 3.39
C GLY A 4 -12.26 -32.72 3.12
N ALA A 5 -12.94 -31.96 3.97
CA ALA A 5 -12.51 -30.61 4.30
C ALA A 5 -11.21 -30.71 5.12
N SER A 6 -10.06 -30.80 4.44
CA SER A 6 -8.76 -30.70 5.08
C SER A 6 -8.52 -29.26 5.53
N ASN A 7 -8.09 -29.11 6.78
CA ASN A 7 -7.55 -27.89 7.38
C ASN A 7 -6.26 -27.45 6.68
N GLU A 8 -6.34 -27.03 5.42
CA GLU A 8 -5.24 -26.32 4.77
C GLU A 8 -5.32 -24.85 5.19
N ALA A 9 -4.75 -24.55 6.36
CA ALA A 9 -4.24 -23.20 6.60
C ALA A 9 -3.29 -22.89 5.43
N THR A 10 -3.73 -22.04 4.52
CA THR A 10 -3.00 -21.80 3.28
C THR A 10 -1.67 -21.16 3.64
N TRP A 11 -0.62 -21.38 2.87
CA TRP A 11 0.66 -20.68 3.07
C TRP A 11 0.48 -19.16 3.23
N ALA A 12 -0.57 -18.59 2.60
CA ALA A 12 -0.96 -17.19 2.76
C ALA A 12 -1.36 -16.81 4.21
N ASP A 13 -2.02 -17.70 4.97
CA ASP A 13 -2.39 -17.47 6.38
C ASP A 13 -1.15 -17.51 7.29
N TRP A 14 -0.21 -18.42 6.98
CA TRP A 14 1.10 -18.46 7.63
C TRP A 14 1.92 -17.21 7.33
N PHE A 15 1.94 -16.72 6.09
CA PHE A 15 2.68 -15.51 5.70
C PHE A 15 2.04 -14.21 6.22
N HIS A 16 0.71 -14.13 6.30
CA HIS A 16 0.02 -13.01 6.97
C HIS A 16 0.43 -12.95 8.45
N SER A 17 0.43 -14.11 9.10
CA SER A 17 0.88 -14.25 10.48
C SER A 17 2.38 -13.95 10.62
N LEU A 18 3.21 -14.35 9.65
CA LEU A 18 4.66 -14.07 9.65
C LEU A 18 4.97 -12.59 9.43
N ALA A 19 4.22 -11.89 8.58
CA ALA A 19 4.36 -10.45 8.38
C ALA A 19 3.93 -9.67 9.63
N LEU A 20 2.81 -10.06 10.25
CA LEU A 20 2.39 -9.52 11.54
C LEU A 20 3.41 -9.80 12.66
N VAL A 21 3.97 -11.01 12.71
CA VAL A 21 5.01 -11.40 13.67
C VAL A 21 6.35 -10.74 13.37
N ALA A 22 6.70 -10.48 12.11
CA ALA A 22 7.92 -9.75 11.75
C ALA A 22 7.80 -8.27 12.10
N VAL A 23 6.63 -7.67 11.91
CA VAL A 23 6.34 -6.29 12.34
C VAL A 23 6.31 -6.19 13.87
N ALA A 24 5.65 -7.13 14.56
CA ALA A 24 5.63 -7.18 16.02
C ALA A 24 7.02 -7.50 16.60
N GLY A 25 7.76 -8.42 15.98
CA GLY A 25 9.11 -8.82 16.35
C GLY A 25 10.12 -7.72 16.11
N ALA A 26 10.02 -6.97 15.02
CA ALA A 26 10.81 -5.77 14.77
C ALA A 26 10.50 -4.69 15.83
N THR A 27 9.22 -4.51 16.17
CA THR A 27 8.80 -3.59 17.25
C THR A 27 9.40 -3.98 18.62
N VAL A 28 9.38 -5.28 18.96
CA VAL A 28 9.95 -5.79 20.23
C VAL A 28 11.48 -5.78 20.23
N TYR A 29 12.12 -6.10 19.10
CA TYR A 29 13.58 -6.09 18.97
C TYR A 29 14.13 -4.66 19.02
N VAL A 30 13.48 -3.70 18.35
CA VAL A 30 13.80 -2.27 18.46
C VAL A 30 13.55 -1.78 19.88
N GLY A 31 12.45 -2.17 20.52
CA GLY A 31 12.20 -1.88 21.94
C GLY A 31 13.33 -2.40 22.85
N ARG A 32 13.79 -3.64 22.65
CA ARG A 32 14.91 -4.21 23.44
C ARG A 32 16.27 -3.60 23.10
N PHE A 33 16.52 -3.26 21.84
CA PHE A 33 17.76 -2.60 21.38
C PHE A 33 17.87 -1.18 21.95
N VAL A 34 16.77 -0.44 21.96
CA VAL A 34 16.65 0.88 22.60
C VAL A 34 16.84 0.75 24.12
N MET A 35 16.18 -0.23 24.76
CA MET A 35 16.33 -0.49 26.19
C MET A 35 17.77 -0.88 26.61
N LYS A 36 18.54 -1.51 25.72
CA LYS A 36 19.89 -1.98 26.03
C LYS A 36 21.00 -0.97 25.72
N ASN A 37 20.81 -0.10 24.73
CA ASN A 37 21.85 0.81 24.24
C ASN A 37 21.61 2.29 24.56
N VAL A 38 20.38 2.69 24.93
CA VAL A 38 20.06 4.07 25.35
C VAL A 38 20.16 4.25 26.86
N PHE A 39 19.99 3.18 27.65
CA PHE A 39 20.04 3.21 29.12
C PHE A 39 21.43 2.89 29.69
N ALA A 40 22.48 3.51 29.14
CA ALA A 40 23.80 3.51 29.78
C ALA A 40 23.75 4.35 31.08
N PRO A 41 24.46 3.97 32.16
CA PRO A 41 24.28 4.59 33.47
C PRO A 41 24.90 6.01 33.49
N GLY A 42 24.09 7.05 33.71
CA GLY A 42 24.61 8.42 33.90
C GLY A 42 23.61 9.57 33.85
N THR A 43 22.40 9.40 33.31
CA THR A 43 21.41 10.50 33.20
C THR A 43 20.33 10.41 34.27
N ASN A 44 19.96 11.57 34.82
CA ASN A 44 19.02 11.75 35.94
C ASN A 44 17.64 11.15 35.59
N MET A 45 17.37 9.94 36.11
CA MET A 45 16.31 9.05 35.62
C MET A 45 14.89 9.46 36.03
N GLN A 46 14.68 10.20 37.11
CA GLN A 46 13.32 10.37 37.68
C GLN A 46 12.42 11.34 36.90
N SER A 47 12.95 12.43 36.35
CA SER A 47 12.18 13.33 35.49
C SER A 47 11.98 12.73 34.10
N PHE A 48 13.01 12.07 33.56
CA PHE A 48 12.94 11.33 32.30
C PHE A 48 11.85 10.26 32.32
N PHE A 49 11.78 9.42 33.37
CA PHE A 49 10.77 8.35 33.46
C PHE A 49 9.33 8.84 33.63
N MET A 50 9.08 10.02 34.19
CA MET A 50 7.71 10.55 34.32
C MET A 50 7.21 11.12 32.98
N THR A 51 8.03 11.89 32.29
CA THR A 51 7.65 12.48 30.98
C THR A 51 7.62 11.42 29.87
N THR A 52 8.53 10.44 29.87
CA THR A 52 8.49 9.32 28.92
C THR A 52 7.36 8.34 29.21
N ARG A 53 6.96 8.08 30.46
CA ARG A 53 5.79 7.23 30.75
C ARG A 53 4.49 7.80 30.21
N GLU A 54 4.27 9.11 30.34
CA GLU A 54 3.06 9.75 29.84
C GLU A 54 3.04 9.78 28.31
N LEU A 55 4.19 10.09 27.68
CA LEU A 55 4.35 10.03 26.23
C LEU A 55 4.21 8.60 25.69
N ASP A 56 4.81 7.61 26.35
CA ASP A 56 4.72 6.18 26.00
C ASP A 56 3.29 5.68 26.16
N SER A 57 2.57 6.03 27.23
CA SER A 57 1.19 5.57 27.42
C SER A 57 0.21 6.17 26.40
N ALA A 58 0.38 7.44 26.03
CA ALA A 58 -0.44 8.09 25.01
C ALA A 58 -0.11 7.56 23.60
N VAL A 59 1.17 7.44 23.25
CA VAL A 59 1.63 6.88 21.97
C VAL A 59 1.22 5.41 21.86
N MET A 60 1.37 4.61 22.91
CA MET A 60 0.96 3.20 22.92
C MET A 60 -0.56 3.03 22.91
N GLY A 61 -1.32 3.93 23.54
CA GLY A 61 -2.79 3.94 23.47
C GLY A 61 -3.29 4.27 22.06
N VAL A 62 -2.66 5.23 21.39
CA VAL A 62 -2.98 5.62 20.02
C VAL A 62 -2.55 4.54 19.01
N LEU A 63 -1.34 3.98 19.15
CA LEU A 63 -0.87 2.84 18.37
C LEU A 63 -1.77 1.61 18.57
N GLY A 64 -2.16 1.31 19.80
CA GLY A 64 -3.08 0.22 20.13
C GLY A 64 -4.47 0.42 19.50
N SER A 65 -5.01 1.64 19.55
CA SER A 65 -6.29 1.98 18.88
C SER A 65 -6.20 1.84 17.37
N CYS A 66 -5.05 2.18 16.80
CA CYS A 66 -4.79 2.07 15.36
C CYS A 66 -4.61 0.64 14.89
N VAL A 67 -3.87 -0.17 15.66
CA VAL A 67 -3.79 -1.62 15.43
C VAL A 67 -5.19 -2.22 15.55
N ALA A 68 -6.00 -1.81 16.54
CA ALA A 68 -7.36 -2.27 16.69
C ALA A 68 -8.27 -1.87 15.50
N LEU A 69 -8.16 -0.64 14.99
CA LEU A 69 -8.88 -0.18 13.79
C LEU A 69 -8.46 -0.94 12.54
N LEU A 70 -7.15 -1.13 12.34
CA LEU A 70 -6.61 -1.89 11.21
C LEU A 70 -7.07 -3.36 11.28
N LEU A 71 -6.98 -3.99 12.46
CA LEU A 71 -7.46 -5.35 12.71
C LEU A 71 -8.98 -5.45 12.56
N LEU A 72 -9.74 -4.42 12.92
CA LEU A 72 -11.18 -4.35 12.69
C LEU A 72 -11.49 -4.27 11.19
N CYS A 73 -10.79 -3.42 10.44
CA CYS A 73 -10.90 -3.34 8.99
C CYS A 73 -10.56 -4.70 8.34
N ILE A 74 -9.47 -5.34 8.77
CA ILE A 74 -9.06 -6.68 8.33
C ILE A 74 -10.12 -7.73 8.69
N GLY A 75 -10.65 -7.69 9.91
CA GLY A 75 -11.68 -8.61 10.39
C GLY A 75 -12.99 -8.48 9.63
N ILE A 76 -13.42 -7.24 9.34
CA ILE A 76 -14.56 -6.95 8.48
C ILE A 76 -14.29 -7.51 7.07
N MET A 77 -13.12 -7.23 6.49
CA MET A 77 -12.75 -7.73 5.16
C MET A 77 -12.75 -9.27 5.10
N TYR A 78 -12.18 -9.95 6.08
CA TYR A 78 -12.11 -11.41 6.13
C TYR A 78 -13.51 -12.04 6.29
N ARG A 79 -14.35 -11.45 7.17
CA ARG A 79 -15.72 -11.92 7.40
C ARG A 79 -16.64 -11.67 6.21
N TYR A 80 -16.43 -10.59 5.46
CA TYR A 80 -17.21 -10.31 4.26
C TYR A 80 -16.70 -11.11 3.05
N ALA A 81 -15.40 -11.38 2.92
CA ALA A 81 -14.85 -12.18 1.82
C ALA A 81 -15.45 -13.60 1.74
N SER A 82 -15.87 -14.19 2.86
CA SER A 82 -16.53 -15.50 2.88
C SER A 82 -17.98 -15.46 2.38
N ILE A 83 -18.71 -14.37 2.63
CA ILE A 83 -20.11 -14.17 2.21
C ILE A 83 -20.20 -13.89 0.68
N ILE A 84 -19.14 -13.34 0.10
CA ILE A 84 -19.12 -12.78 -1.26
C ILE A 84 -18.80 -13.83 -2.34
N ARG A 85 -18.30 -15.03 -1.97
CA ARG A 85 -17.96 -16.11 -2.92
C ARG A 85 -19.15 -16.81 -3.59
N GLN A 86 -20.40 -16.43 -3.30
CA GLN A 86 -21.58 -16.99 -3.96
C GLN A 86 -21.79 -16.36 -5.35
N LYS A 87 -21.74 -17.19 -6.40
CA LYS A 87 -21.69 -16.83 -7.83
C LYS A 87 -23.06 -16.46 -8.44
N ASP A 88 -23.78 -15.50 -7.85
CA ASP A 88 -25.04 -15.01 -8.42
C ASP A 88 -24.80 -13.79 -9.33
N ILE A 89 -25.30 -13.84 -10.58
CA ILE A 89 -25.17 -12.78 -11.59
C ILE A 89 -25.78 -11.45 -11.12
N LEU A 90 -26.87 -11.48 -10.33
CA LEU A 90 -27.46 -10.25 -9.77
C LEU A 90 -26.49 -9.56 -8.79
N ARG A 91 -25.69 -10.33 -8.05
CA ARG A 91 -24.64 -9.79 -7.17
C ARG A 91 -23.47 -9.20 -7.96
N LEU A 92 -23.12 -9.76 -9.12
CA LEU A 92 -22.03 -9.23 -9.96
C LEU A 92 -22.33 -7.81 -10.47
N LYS A 93 -23.56 -7.55 -10.91
CA LYS A 93 -24.00 -6.20 -11.31
C LYS A 93 -23.98 -5.22 -10.14
N LEU A 94 -24.39 -5.66 -8.96
CA LEU A 94 -24.36 -4.84 -7.75
C LEU A 94 -22.93 -4.39 -7.42
N TRP A 95 -21.94 -5.28 -7.53
CA TRP A 95 -20.53 -4.92 -7.31
C TRP A 95 -20.02 -3.83 -8.25
N GLN A 96 -20.38 -3.89 -9.54
CA GLN A 96 -20.01 -2.84 -10.49
C GLN A 96 -20.59 -1.49 -10.08
N ILE A 97 -21.88 -1.45 -9.72
CA ILE A 97 -22.56 -0.23 -9.25
C ILE A 97 -21.89 0.31 -7.99
N LEU A 98 -21.59 -0.56 -7.02
CA LEU A 98 -20.95 -0.16 -5.76
C LEU A 98 -19.53 0.37 -5.99
N ASN A 99 -18.75 -0.22 -6.90
CA ASN A 99 -17.42 0.31 -7.22
C ASN A 99 -17.51 1.70 -7.87
N ILE A 100 -18.43 1.88 -8.83
CA ILE A 100 -18.66 3.18 -9.48
C ILE A 100 -19.06 4.22 -8.43
N PHE A 101 -20.00 3.88 -7.55
CA PHE A 101 -20.45 4.76 -6.49
C PHE A 101 -19.32 5.11 -5.50
N ALA A 102 -18.57 4.11 -5.03
CA ALA A 102 -17.48 4.32 -4.08
C ALA A 102 -16.37 5.22 -4.67
N PHE A 103 -16.00 4.99 -5.93
CA PHE A 103 -15.02 5.83 -6.61
C PHE A 103 -15.55 7.25 -6.87
N ALA A 104 -16.79 7.39 -7.35
CA ALA A 104 -17.39 8.71 -7.58
C ALA A 104 -17.51 9.51 -6.29
N LEU A 105 -17.94 8.87 -5.19
CA LEU A 105 -17.99 9.47 -3.86
C LEU A 105 -16.60 9.92 -3.41
N GLN A 106 -15.60 9.07 -3.55
CA GLN A 106 -14.21 9.39 -3.22
C GLN A 106 -13.72 10.61 -4.03
N GLN A 107 -13.96 10.66 -5.35
CA GLN A 107 -13.51 11.78 -6.19
C GLN A 107 -14.20 13.10 -5.81
N ILE A 108 -15.51 13.06 -5.53
CA ILE A 108 -16.27 14.22 -5.06
C ILE A 108 -15.70 14.74 -3.74
N LEU A 109 -15.49 13.86 -2.77
CA LEU A 109 -15.05 14.24 -1.43
C LEU A 109 -13.59 14.70 -1.39
N VAL A 110 -12.71 14.09 -2.18
CA VAL A 110 -11.35 14.59 -2.42
C VAL A 110 -11.40 16.00 -3.03
N GLY A 111 -12.26 16.22 -4.04
CA GLY A 111 -12.44 17.53 -4.66
C GLY A 111 -12.99 18.61 -3.72
N VAL A 112 -13.92 18.24 -2.83
CA VAL A 112 -14.41 19.12 -1.76
C VAL A 112 -13.29 19.47 -0.78
N ASN A 113 -12.51 18.49 -0.35
CA ASN A 113 -11.39 18.71 0.58
C ASN A 113 -10.35 19.68 -0.02
N ILE A 114 -9.97 19.49 -1.29
CA ILE A 114 -9.07 20.42 -2.00
C ILE A 114 -9.60 21.85 -1.96
N ARG A 115 -10.91 22.07 -2.11
CA ARG A 115 -11.51 23.41 -2.04
C ARG A 115 -11.44 24.02 -0.64
N ILE A 116 -11.60 23.20 0.41
CA ILE A 116 -11.48 23.64 1.81
C ILE A 116 -10.03 24.03 2.13
N ASP A 117 -9.05 23.30 1.59
CA ASP A 117 -7.62 23.48 1.88
C ASP A 117 -6.97 24.69 1.19
N THR A 118 -7.59 25.25 0.14
CA THR A 118 -7.03 26.40 -0.62
C THR A 118 -6.94 27.71 0.17
N GLY A 119 -7.56 27.81 1.35
CA GLY A 119 -7.61 29.03 2.16
C GLY A 119 -6.39 29.28 3.07
N THR A 120 -5.70 28.23 3.53
CA THR A 120 -4.59 28.36 4.49
C THR A 120 -3.61 27.20 4.38
N ARG A 121 -2.52 27.40 3.62
CA ARG A 121 -1.39 26.46 3.59
C ARG A 121 -0.55 26.65 4.85
N HIS A 122 -0.91 25.94 5.92
CA HIS A 122 -0.05 25.88 7.08
C HIS A 122 1.14 24.96 6.77
N THR A 123 2.34 25.54 6.74
CA THR A 123 3.57 24.75 6.89
C THR A 123 3.49 24.06 8.25
N PRO A 124 3.60 22.72 8.32
CA PRO A 124 3.59 22.04 9.60
C PRO A 124 4.70 22.59 10.50
N ASP A 125 4.41 22.81 11.78
CA ASP A 125 5.37 23.33 12.78
C ASP A 125 6.51 22.35 13.12
N PHE A 126 6.58 21.22 12.41
CA PHE A 126 7.53 20.15 12.63
C PHE A 126 8.12 19.72 11.29
N TYR A 127 9.40 19.34 11.32
CA TYR A 127 10.14 18.93 10.16
C TYR A 127 10.49 17.43 10.25
N THR A 128 10.34 16.65 9.17
CA THR A 128 10.73 15.23 9.14
C THR A 128 11.74 14.92 8.05
N LEU A 129 12.78 14.15 8.41
CA LEU A 129 13.88 13.74 7.52
C LEU A 129 13.46 12.81 6.36
N PHE A 130 12.18 12.43 6.31
CA PHE A 130 11.60 11.51 5.35
C PHE A 130 10.40 12.15 4.61
N THR A 131 10.48 13.44 4.30
CA THR A 131 9.43 14.15 3.54
C THR A 131 9.67 14.00 2.03
N PRO A 132 8.68 13.59 1.23
CA PRO A 132 8.79 13.61 -0.23
C PRO A 132 8.79 15.04 -0.80
N ALA A 133 9.50 15.23 -1.91
CA ALA A 133 9.42 16.46 -2.69
C ALA A 133 7.97 16.70 -3.19
N PRO A 134 7.53 17.96 -3.34
CA PRO A 134 6.16 18.28 -3.77
C PRO A 134 5.74 17.62 -5.09
N TRP A 135 6.66 17.44 -6.04
CA TRP A 135 6.36 16.80 -7.32
C TRP A 135 5.99 15.31 -7.18
N ALA A 136 6.43 14.63 -6.11
CA ALA A 136 6.15 13.21 -5.91
C ALA A 136 4.64 12.94 -5.78
N PHE A 137 3.90 13.90 -5.23
CA PHE A 137 2.44 13.83 -5.07
C PHE A 137 1.67 13.92 -6.40
N ALA A 138 2.32 14.28 -7.51
CA ALA A 138 1.70 14.25 -8.84
C ALA A 138 1.23 12.83 -9.24
N ILE A 139 1.76 11.79 -8.61
CA ILE A 139 1.32 10.41 -8.80
C ILE A 139 -0.17 10.20 -8.49
N TRP A 140 -0.78 11.01 -7.61
CA TRP A 140 -2.21 10.92 -7.35
C TRP A 140 -3.05 11.17 -8.61
N ALA A 141 -2.64 12.09 -9.48
CA ALA A 141 -3.32 12.30 -10.76
C ALA A 141 -3.22 11.07 -11.67
N VAL A 142 -2.06 10.40 -11.67
CA VAL A 142 -1.84 9.16 -12.42
C VAL A 142 -2.71 8.03 -11.86
N ILE A 143 -2.79 7.87 -10.54
CA ILE A 143 -3.63 6.89 -9.86
C ILE A 143 -5.10 7.12 -10.22
N PHE A 144 -5.62 8.34 -10.02
CA PHE A 144 -7.04 8.63 -10.28
C PHE A 144 -7.41 8.46 -11.74
N LEU A 145 -6.52 8.82 -12.66
CA LEU A 145 -6.75 8.59 -14.09
C LEU A 145 -6.87 7.10 -14.39
N TRP A 146 -5.96 6.27 -13.88
CA TRP A 146 -6.02 4.83 -14.12
C TRP A 146 -7.20 4.14 -13.41
N GLU A 147 -7.56 4.59 -12.21
CA GLU A 147 -8.75 4.10 -11.51
C GLU A 147 -10.04 4.49 -12.25
N MET A 148 -10.10 5.68 -12.85
CA MET A 148 -11.19 6.06 -13.74
C MET A 148 -11.27 5.12 -14.95
N VAL A 149 -10.14 4.82 -15.58
CA VAL A 149 -10.06 3.86 -16.70
C VAL A 149 -10.57 2.48 -16.27
N PHE A 150 -10.20 1.99 -15.09
CA PHE A 150 -10.75 0.77 -14.50
C PHE A 150 -12.27 0.85 -14.33
N VAL A 151 -12.76 1.93 -13.72
CA VAL A 151 -14.18 2.13 -13.41
C VAL A 151 -15.04 2.16 -14.67
N VAL A 152 -14.57 2.84 -15.73
CA VAL A 152 -15.24 2.85 -17.04
C VAL A 152 -15.21 1.46 -17.68
N TRP A 153 -14.05 0.78 -17.66
CA TRP A 153 -13.92 -0.55 -18.26
C TRP A 153 -14.80 -1.59 -17.58
N GLN A 154 -14.84 -1.61 -16.24
CA GLN A 154 -15.68 -2.56 -15.53
C GLN A 154 -17.18 -2.30 -15.75
N ALA A 155 -17.59 -1.10 -16.13
CA ALA A 155 -18.99 -0.76 -16.36
C ALA A 155 -19.54 -1.31 -17.69
N LEU A 156 -18.66 -1.78 -18.58
CA LEU A 156 -19.03 -2.30 -19.88
C LEU A 156 -19.92 -3.56 -19.74
N PRO A 157 -20.94 -3.74 -20.61
CA PRO A 157 -21.82 -4.91 -20.56
C PRO A 157 -21.09 -6.25 -20.61
N SER A 158 -19.95 -6.30 -21.32
CA SER A 158 -19.10 -7.49 -21.44
C SER A 158 -18.48 -7.94 -20.12
N GLN A 159 -18.45 -7.09 -19.09
CA GLN A 159 -17.85 -7.40 -17.79
C GLN A 159 -18.86 -7.87 -16.73
N ARG A 160 -20.17 -7.87 -17.04
CA ARG A 160 -21.25 -8.18 -16.08
C ARG A 160 -21.18 -9.59 -15.47
N SER A 161 -20.47 -10.52 -16.11
CA SER A 161 -20.26 -11.90 -15.64
C SER A 161 -18.83 -12.16 -15.14
N ASN A 162 -18.02 -11.12 -14.98
CA ASN A 162 -16.62 -11.26 -14.61
C ASN A 162 -16.48 -11.54 -13.09
N ASN A 163 -16.22 -12.80 -12.74
CA ASN A 163 -16.07 -13.23 -11.34
C ASN A 163 -14.87 -12.60 -10.64
N LEU A 164 -13.80 -12.27 -11.38
CA LEU A 164 -12.64 -11.60 -10.82
C LEU A 164 -13.01 -10.20 -10.32
N LEU A 165 -13.84 -9.47 -11.07
CA LEU A 165 -14.34 -8.16 -10.64
C LEU A 165 -15.05 -8.25 -9.29
N ALA A 166 -15.96 -9.22 -9.12
CA ALA A 166 -16.65 -9.39 -7.85
C ALA A 166 -15.72 -9.79 -6.70
N ALA A 167 -14.66 -10.54 -6.98
CA ALA A 167 -13.65 -10.89 -5.97
C ALA A 167 -12.85 -9.67 -5.49
N ILE A 168 -12.51 -8.74 -6.38
CA ILE A 168 -11.71 -7.55 -6.04
C ILE A 168 -12.55 -6.38 -5.50
N SER A 169 -13.83 -6.32 -5.86
CA SER A 169 -14.71 -5.16 -5.58
C SER A 169 -14.77 -4.75 -4.10
N PRO A 170 -14.91 -5.68 -3.13
CA PRO A 170 -15.01 -5.30 -1.72
C PRO A 170 -13.76 -4.57 -1.23
N TYR A 171 -12.60 -5.01 -1.71
CA TYR A 171 -11.31 -4.43 -1.37
C TYR A 171 -11.11 -3.07 -2.04
N PHE A 172 -11.52 -2.91 -3.30
CA PHE A 172 -11.49 -1.62 -3.99
C PHE A 172 -12.43 -0.60 -3.33
N ILE A 173 -13.64 -1.01 -2.93
CA ILE A 173 -14.58 -0.16 -2.21
C ILE A 173 -13.97 0.29 -0.88
N MET A 174 -13.41 -0.65 -0.10
CA MET A 174 -12.77 -0.32 1.18
C MET A 174 -11.59 0.63 1.02
N ALA A 175 -10.80 0.47 -0.04
CA ALA A 175 -9.72 1.39 -0.38
C ALA A 175 -10.25 2.81 -0.65
N ASN A 176 -11.31 2.96 -1.46
CA ASN A 176 -11.92 4.26 -1.76
C ASN A 176 -12.53 4.93 -0.52
N LEU A 177 -13.22 4.16 0.33
CA LEU A 177 -13.76 4.67 1.59
C LEU A 177 -12.65 5.08 2.56
N SER A 178 -11.61 4.26 2.71
CA SER A 178 -10.46 4.58 3.55
C SER A 178 -9.72 5.80 3.05
N GLN A 179 -9.57 5.98 1.74
CA GLN A 179 -8.95 7.18 1.16
C GLN A 179 -9.79 8.43 1.39
N THR A 180 -11.12 8.32 1.28
CA THR A 180 -12.03 9.41 1.63
C THR A 180 -11.80 9.86 3.07
N LEU A 181 -11.74 8.90 4.01
CA LEU A 181 -11.52 9.18 5.43
C LEU A 181 -10.10 9.72 5.69
N TRP A 182 -9.10 9.23 4.96
CA TRP A 182 -7.74 9.77 5.00
C TRP A 182 -7.70 11.26 4.63
N CYS A 183 -8.41 11.67 3.57
CA CYS A 183 -8.47 13.06 3.15
C CYS A 183 -8.98 13.98 4.28
N PHE A 184 -10.04 13.57 4.98
CA PHE A 184 -10.54 14.32 6.13
C PHE A 184 -9.56 14.30 7.31
N ALA A 185 -8.89 13.17 7.57
CA ALA A 185 -7.91 13.06 8.66
C ALA A 185 -6.63 13.87 8.41
N PHE A 186 -6.27 14.10 7.14
CA PHE A 186 -5.06 14.82 6.74
C PHE A 186 -5.29 16.30 6.40
N CYS A 187 -6.55 16.76 6.38
CA CYS A 187 -6.94 18.15 6.17
C CYS A 187 -6.25 19.07 7.22
N PRO A 188 -5.80 20.30 6.88
CA PRO A 188 -5.05 21.21 7.75
C PRO A 188 -5.65 21.41 9.15
N TYR A 189 -6.97 21.43 9.28
CA TYR A 189 -7.65 21.57 10.58
C TYR A 189 -7.62 20.30 11.45
N ALA A 190 -7.43 19.12 10.83
CA ALA A 190 -7.39 17.80 11.47
C ALA A 190 -5.96 17.24 11.63
N GLN A 191 -4.92 17.95 11.16
CA GLN A 191 -3.49 17.56 11.25
C GLN A 191 -2.95 17.32 12.67
N ARG A 192 -3.79 17.49 13.71
CA ARG A 192 -3.49 17.12 15.10
C ARG A 192 -3.44 15.60 15.32
N VAL A 193 -4.02 14.79 14.43
CA VAL A 193 -4.13 13.33 14.62
C VAL A 193 -3.51 12.55 13.45
N LEU A 194 -2.22 12.79 13.19
CA LEU A 194 -1.45 12.12 12.12
C LEU A 194 -1.52 10.59 12.17
N VAL A 195 -1.75 10.01 13.35
CA VAL A 195 -1.89 8.56 13.52
C VAL A 195 -3.16 8.03 12.84
N VAL A 196 -4.28 8.75 12.95
CA VAL A 196 -5.52 8.36 12.25
C VAL A 196 -5.32 8.39 10.73
N ALA A 197 -4.61 9.39 10.22
CA ALA A 197 -4.25 9.45 8.80
C ALA A 197 -3.37 8.25 8.38
N ALA A 198 -2.35 7.89 9.15
CA ALA A 198 -1.53 6.71 8.89
C ALA A 198 -2.35 5.41 8.89
N CYS A 199 -3.36 5.31 9.75
CA CYS A 199 -4.21 4.13 9.85
C CYS A 199 -5.15 4.00 8.66
N PHE A 200 -5.67 5.11 8.13
CA PHE A 200 -6.40 5.06 6.86
C PHE A 200 -5.49 4.73 5.68
N LEU A 201 -4.27 5.29 5.59
CA LEU A 201 -3.31 4.90 4.55
C LEU A 201 -2.96 3.40 4.61
N GLY A 202 -2.73 2.88 5.81
CA GLY A 202 -2.51 1.46 6.05
C GLY A 202 -3.71 0.60 5.64
N SER A 203 -4.93 1.04 5.96
CA SER A 203 -6.16 0.35 5.54
C SER A 203 -6.34 0.31 4.03
N ILE A 204 -5.95 1.37 3.30
CA ILE A 204 -5.94 1.37 1.84
C ILE A 204 -4.94 0.33 1.33
N ALA A 205 -3.70 0.37 1.82
CA ALA A 205 -2.64 -0.53 1.38
C ALA A 205 -3.00 -2.00 1.64
N VAL A 206 -3.53 -2.31 2.84
CA VAL A 206 -4.00 -3.65 3.20
C VAL A 206 -5.15 -4.09 2.28
N SER A 207 -6.16 -3.24 2.08
CA SER A 207 -7.30 -3.56 1.21
C SER A 207 -6.82 -3.89 -0.20
N LEU A 208 -6.00 -3.02 -0.79
CA LEU A 208 -5.49 -3.24 -2.14
C LEU A 208 -4.51 -4.43 -2.23
N SER A 209 -3.81 -4.78 -1.14
CA SER A 209 -3.01 -6.01 -1.10
C SER A 209 -3.87 -7.27 -1.27
N PHE A 210 -5.07 -7.29 -0.68
CA PHE A 210 -6.03 -8.39 -0.88
C PHE A 210 -6.59 -8.39 -2.30
N ALA A 211 -6.97 -7.22 -2.85
CA ALA A 211 -7.40 -7.12 -4.25
C ALA A 211 -6.31 -7.64 -5.21
N HIS A 212 -5.07 -7.27 -4.96
CA HIS A 212 -3.91 -7.69 -5.72
C HIS A 212 -3.64 -9.20 -5.55
N TYR A 213 -3.87 -9.77 -4.37
CA TYR A 213 -3.78 -11.21 -4.14
C TYR A 213 -4.83 -12.01 -4.92
N GLU A 214 -6.09 -11.55 -4.93
CA GLU A 214 -7.16 -12.16 -5.71
C GLU A 214 -6.81 -12.20 -7.21
N PHE A 215 -6.17 -11.14 -7.71
CA PHE A 215 -5.71 -11.07 -9.09
C PHE A 215 -4.51 -11.98 -9.38
N THR A 216 -3.47 -11.94 -8.55
CA THR A 216 -2.17 -12.58 -8.84
C THR A 216 -2.09 -14.05 -8.46
N ALA A 217 -2.77 -14.48 -7.40
CA ALA A 217 -2.66 -15.84 -6.87
C ALA A 217 -3.86 -16.74 -7.21
N LYS A 218 -5.05 -16.16 -7.38
CA LYS A 218 -6.30 -16.92 -7.60
C LYS A 218 -6.83 -16.81 -9.01
N GLN A 219 -6.01 -16.38 -9.93
CA GLN A 219 -6.44 -16.12 -11.28
C GLN A 219 -7.03 -17.35 -12.00
N ASN A 220 -6.38 -18.51 -11.83
CA ASN A 220 -6.86 -19.79 -12.37
C ASN A 220 -8.20 -20.22 -11.73
N TYR A 221 -8.43 -19.88 -10.47
CA TYR A 221 -9.69 -20.18 -9.76
C TYR A 221 -10.88 -19.43 -10.38
N TYR A 222 -10.66 -18.23 -10.91
CA TYR A 222 -11.70 -17.43 -11.56
C TYR A 222 -11.89 -17.73 -13.05
N ARG A 223 -11.24 -18.79 -13.59
CA ARG A 223 -11.20 -19.10 -15.03
C ARG A 223 -10.85 -17.88 -15.90
N SER A 224 -10.13 -16.92 -15.33
CA SER A 224 -9.79 -15.67 -15.98
C SER A 224 -8.38 -15.81 -16.54
N SER A 225 -8.27 -15.94 -17.85
CA SER A 225 -6.98 -15.97 -18.56
C SER A 225 -6.14 -14.73 -18.25
N TYR A 226 -4.80 -14.86 -18.14
CA TYR A 226 -3.92 -13.71 -17.91
C TYR A 226 -3.73 -12.93 -19.19
N THR A 227 -4.67 -12.02 -19.45
CA THR A 227 -4.67 -11.21 -20.65
C THR A 227 -4.13 -9.82 -20.37
N TRP A 228 -3.64 -9.18 -21.44
CA TRP A 228 -3.20 -7.80 -21.39
C TRP A 228 -4.33 -6.87 -20.92
N GLN A 229 -5.59 -7.16 -21.27
CA GLN A 229 -6.74 -6.37 -20.84
C GLN A 229 -6.88 -6.38 -19.31
N LEU A 230 -6.86 -7.57 -18.68
CA LEU A 230 -7.00 -7.66 -17.23
C LEU A 230 -5.80 -7.02 -16.51
N TRP A 231 -4.59 -7.19 -17.04
CA TRP A 231 -3.41 -6.51 -16.49
C TRP A 231 -3.58 -4.98 -16.53
N PHE A 232 -3.95 -4.44 -17.69
CA PHE A 232 -4.02 -3.00 -17.93
C PHE A 232 -5.20 -2.32 -17.24
N PHE A 233 -6.41 -2.89 -17.35
CA PHE A 233 -7.61 -2.28 -16.81
C PHE A 233 -7.82 -2.56 -15.32
N VAL A 234 -7.24 -3.64 -14.77
CA VAL A 234 -7.51 -4.06 -13.39
C VAL A 234 -6.24 -4.03 -12.54
N GLN A 235 -5.20 -4.79 -12.91
CA GLN A 235 -4.01 -4.92 -12.06
C GLN A 235 -3.24 -3.61 -11.92
N LEU A 236 -3.01 -2.90 -13.03
CA LEU A 236 -2.23 -1.67 -13.10
C LEU A 236 -2.78 -0.58 -12.15
N PRO A 237 -4.06 -0.13 -12.24
CA PRO A 237 -4.59 0.90 -11.35
C PRO A 237 -4.52 0.53 -9.86
N LEU A 238 -4.95 -0.69 -9.53
CA LEU A 238 -4.96 -1.14 -8.13
C LEU A 238 -3.55 -1.22 -7.54
N THR A 239 -2.58 -1.64 -8.35
CA THR A 239 -1.18 -1.79 -7.91
C THR A 239 -0.47 -0.45 -7.79
N LEU A 240 -0.76 0.52 -8.67
CA LEU A 240 -0.28 1.91 -8.53
C LEU A 240 -0.76 2.50 -7.20
N HIS A 241 -2.05 2.37 -6.90
CA HIS A 241 -2.60 2.90 -5.66
C HIS A 241 -2.02 2.16 -4.42
N PHE A 242 -1.87 0.84 -4.51
CA PHE A 242 -1.30 0.01 -3.45
C PHE A 242 0.15 0.39 -3.13
N GLY A 243 1.02 0.49 -4.14
CA GLY A 243 2.43 0.82 -3.95
C GLY A 243 2.60 2.21 -3.33
N TRP A 244 1.82 3.18 -3.81
CA TRP A 244 1.91 4.56 -3.33
C TRP A 244 1.45 4.68 -1.88
N THR A 245 0.31 4.07 -1.52
CA THR A 245 -0.21 4.13 -0.14
C THR A 245 0.65 3.36 0.84
N THR A 246 1.36 2.31 0.40
CA THR A 246 2.40 1.67 1.22
C THR A 246 3.50 2.67 1.58
N ALA A 247 4.06 3.37 0.60
CA ALA A 247 5.12 4.34 0.84
C ALA A 247 4.62 5.57 1.62
N ALA A 248 3.42 6.07 1.31
CA ALA A 248 2.80 7.18 2.02
C ALA A 248 2.56 6.85 3.51
N THR A 249 2.25 5.59 3.84
CA THR A 249 2.14 5.14 5.24
C THR A 249 3.48 5.30 5.97
N LEU A 250 4.60 4.92 5.34
CA LEU A 250 5.94 5.08 5.92
C LEU A 250 6.33 6.56 6.09
N VAL A 251 5.98 7.40 5.12
CA VAL A 251 6.14 8.86 5.22
C VAL A 251 5.33 9.41 6.40
N ASN A 252 4.06 9.05 6.51
CA ASN A 252 3.20 9.52 7.59
C ASN A 252 3.71 9.03 8.96
N SER A 253 4.27 7.82 9.06
CA SER A 253 4.90 7.31 10.29
C SER A 253 6.10 8.16 10.72
N ASN A 254 6.92 8.61 9.77
CA ASN A 254 8.02 9.53 10.07
C ASN A 254 7.52 10.91 10.53
N SER A 255 6.40 11.38 9.98
CA SER A 255 5.74 12.61 10.44
C SER A 255 5.19 12.48 11.87
N ILE A 256 4.63 11.33 12.24
CA ILE A 256 4.16 11.06 13.61
C ILE A 256 5.33 11.12 14.59
N LEU A 257 6.44 10.46 14.24
CA LEU A 257 7.65 10.43 15.06
C LEU A 257 8.25 11.83 15.26
N ALA A 258 8.36 12.61 14.17
CA ALA A 258 8.85 13.98 14.24
C ALA A 258 7.92 14.91 15.04
N ARG A 259 6.60 14.75 14.89
CA ARG A 259 5.60 15.51 15.66
C ARG A 259 5.67 15.20 17.16
N ALA A 260 6.05 13.99 17.53
CA ALA A 260 6.24 13.58 18.92
C ALA A 260 7.57 14.10 19.52
N ASP A 261 8.30 14.97 18.80
CA ASP A 261 9.59 15.54 19.19
C ASP A 261 10.62 14.46 19.57
N ALA A 262 10.61 13.34 18.83
CA ALA A 262 11.53 12.25 19.07
C ALA A 262 12.98 12.73 18.88
N PRO A 263 13.94 12.22 19.69
CA PRO A 263 15.34 12.60 19.55
C PRO A 263 15.86 12.41 18.12
N LEU A 264 16.71 13.32 17.65
CA LEU A 264 17.18 13.34 16.27
C LEU A 264 17.79 12.01 15.80
N TYR A 265 18.56 11.33 16.66
CA TYR A 265 19.14 10.03 16.32
C TYR A 265 18.08 8.94 16.07
N ILE A 266 16.93 9.00 16.76
CA ILE A 266 15.79 8.11 16.52
C ILE A 266 15.14 8.45 15.19
N GLN A 267 14.96 9.73 14.86
CA GLN A 267 14.41 10.15 13.57
C GLN A 267 15.28 9.70 12.40
N ILE A 268 16.61 9.86 12.50
CA ILE A 268 17.57 9.38 11.49
C ILE A 268 17.46 7.86 11.34
N ALA A 269 17.56 7.12 12.44
CA ALA A 269 17.50 5.65 12.41
C ALA A 269 16.18 5.13 11.83
N PHE A 270 15.05 5.75 12.20
CA PHE A 270 13.74 5.37 11.70
C PHE A 270 13.55 5.71 10.23
N SER A 271 14.05 6.86 9.76
CA SER A 271 14.00 7.23 8.35
C SER A 271 14.78 6.26 7.46
N LEU A 272 15.98 5.83 7.90
CA LEU A 272 16.79 4.81 7.21
C LEU A 272 16.08 3.45 7.23
N PHE A 273 15.53 3.05 8.39
CA PHE A 273 14.73 1.84 8.48
C PHE A 273 13.56 1.85 7.49
N CYS A 274 12.82 2.96 7.38
CA CYS A 274 11.72 3.10 6.44
C CYS A 274 12.19 3.03 4.97
N LEU A 275 13.36 3.56 4.61
CA LEU A 275 13.94 3.38 3.27
C LEU A 275 14.16 1.90 2.95
N TYR A 276 14.86 1.19 3.85
CA TYR A 276 15.15 -0.23 3.66
C TYR A 276 13.88 -1.09 3.68
N ALA A 277 12.92 -0.78 4.56
CA ALA A 277 11.64 -1.48 4.63
C ALA A 277 10.83 -1.29 3.34
N ALA A 278 10.76 -0.07 2.81
CA ALA A 278 10.09 0.21 1.54
C ALA A 278 10.71 -0.61 0.39
N ALA A 279 12.04 -0.62 0.28
CA ALA A 279 12.73 -1.39 -0.74
C ALA A 279 12.55 -2.90 -0.55
N ALA A 280 12.64 -3.41 0.68
CA ALA A 280 12.45 -4.83 0.97
C ALA A 280 11.03 -5.31 0.63
N ILE A 281 10.00 -4.54 1.01
CA ILE A 281 8.60 -4.84 0.67
C ILE A 281 8.40 -4.81 -0.85
N ALA A 282 8.97 -3.80 -1.52
CA ALA A 282 8.88 -3.67 -2.97
C ALA A 282 9.54 -4.84 -3.70
N LEU A 283 10.77 -5.21 -3.35
CA LEU A 283 11.44 -6.38 -3.92
C LEU A 283 10.63 -7.65 -3.65
N CYS A 284 10.23 -7.88 -2.40
CA CYS A 284 9.46 -9.05 -1.99
C CYS A 284 8.19 -9.22 -2.84
N LEU A 285 7.34 -8.20 -2.91
CA LEU A 285 6.10 -8.27 -3.67
C LEU A 285 6.34 -8.31 -5.17
N MET A 286 7.32 -7.59 -5.69
CA MET A 286 7.66 -7.60 -7.10
C MET A 286 8.06 -9.00 -7.58
N PHE A 287 8.90 -9.71 -6.82
CA PHE A 287 9.33 -11.07 -7.16
C PHE A 287 8.27 -12.13 -6.83
N LEU A 288 7.63 -12.07 -5.66
CA LEU A 288 6.64 -13.09 -5.25
C LEU A 288 5.33 -12.99 -6.02
N ARG A 289 4.93 -11.78 -6.44
CA ARG A 289 3.66 -11.54 -7.16
C ARG A 289 3.85 -11.26 -8.64
N TYR A 290 5.09 -11.32 -9.14
CA TYR A 290 5.44 -10.97 -10.52
C TYR A 290 4.85 -9.61 -10.93
N ASP A 291 5.01 -8.60 -10.07
CA ASP A 291 4.49 -7.26 -10.33
C ASP A 291 5.52 -6.14 -10.26
N ALA A 292 6.00 -5.77 -11.45
CA ALA A 292 6.88 -4.63 -11.66
C ALA A 292 6.24 -3.28 -11.29
N VAL A 293 4.91 -3.11 -11.47
CA VAL A 293 4.23 -1.84 -11.22
C VAL A 293 4.34 -1.44 -9.76
N TYR A 294 4.19 -2.40 -8.85
CA TYR A 294 4.32 -2.15 -7.41
C TYR A 294 5.70 -1.58 -7.10
N GLY A 295 6.75 -2.25 -7.60
CA GLY A 295 8.12 -1.82 -7.43
C GLY A 295 8.41 -0.45 -8.04
N LEU A 296 7.91 -0.16 -9.25
CA LEU A 296 8.06 1.15 -9.90
C LEU A 296 7.39 2.26 -9.08
N THR A 297 6.23 1.97 -8.51
CA THR A 297 5.49 2.93 -7.68
C THR A 297 6.24 3.25 -6.39
N VAL A 298 6.78 2.23 -5.71
CA VAL A 298 7.61 2.45 -4.51
C VAL A 298 8.92 3.15 -4.86
N THR A 299 9.51 2.83 -6.02
CA THR A 299 10.70 3.53 -6.54
C THR A 299 10.41 5.02 -6.74
N TRP A 300 9.28 5.37 -7.35
CA TRP A 300 8.84 6.77 -7.49
C TRP A 300 8.76 7.47 -6.13
N ALA A 301 8.20 6.80 -5.13
CA ALA A 301 8.10 7.36 -3.78
C ALA A 301 9.48 7.55 -3.12
N ILE A 302 10.41 6.60 -3.27
CA ILE A 302 11.79 6.72 -2.77
C ILE A 302 12.52 7.89 -3.45
N TRP A 303 12.35 8.06 -4.77
CA TRP A 303 12.88 9.23 -5.47
C TRP A 303 12.26 10.54 -4.97
N GLY A 304 10.97 10.52 -4.65
CA GLY A 304 10.27 11.62 -3.99
C GLY A 304 10.92 11.97 -2.65
N VAL A 305 11.09 10.99 -1.76
CA VAL A 305 11.75 11.16 -0.46
C VAL A 305 13.16 11.70 -0.62
N ARG A 306 13.96 11.12 -1.51
CA ARG A 306 15.31 11.63 -1.82
C ARG A 306 15.28 13.09 -2.26
N GLY A 307 14.37 13.44 -3.18
CA GLY A 307 14.22 14.82 -3.65
C GLY A 307 13.85 15.78 -2.53
N GLY A 308 12.96 15.36 -1.62
CA GLY A 308 12.55 16.17 -0.49
C GLY A 308 13.66 16.32 0.54
N THR A 309 14.34 15.23 0.91
CA THR A 309 15.53 15.25 1.78
C THR A 309 16.61 16.18 1.21
N GLY A 310 16.80 16.18 -0.12
CA GLY A 310 17.76 17.05 -0.80
C GLY A 310 17.47 18.55 -0.67
N LEU A 311 16.19 18.94 -0.58
CA LEU A 311 15.80 20.34 -0.40
C LEU A 311 16.14 20.90 0.98
N LEU A 312 16.44 20.03 1.95
CA LEU A 312 16.63 20.40 3.35
C LEU A 312 18.06 20.50 3.78
N ILE A 313 18.99 20.08 2.92
CA ILE A 313 20.40 20.02 3.27
C ILE A 313 20.86 21.41 3.74
N ALA A 314 20.48 22.47 3.03
CA ALA A 314 20.86 23.83 3.38
C ALA A 314 20.41 24.22 4.80
N ASP A 315 19.19 23.85 5.20
CA ASP A 315 18.58 24.28 6.46
C ASP A 315 18.89 23.35 7.64
N THR A 316 19.15 22.06 7.37
CA THR A 316 19.27 21.02 8.40
C THR A 316 20.67 20.42 8.52
N ALA A 317 21.60 20.69 7.59
CA ALA A 317 22.95 20.11 7.64
C ALA A 317 23.74 20.49 8.90
N VAL A 318 23.51 21.68 9.47
CA VAL A 318 24.15 22.11 10.71
C VAL A 318 23.72 21.24 11.91
N THR A 319 22.45 20.79 11.90
CA THR A 319 21.85 20.04 13.01
C THR A 319 22.01 18.53 12.83
N VAL A 320 21.86 18.02 11.61
CA VAL A 320 21.84 16.58 11.26
C VAL A 320 23.21 16.05 10.85
N GLY A 321 24.08 16.95 10.37
CA GLY A 321 25.35 16.60 9.72
C GLY A 321 25.17 16.35 8.23
N SER A 322 25.99 17.00 7.41
CA SER A 322 26.01 16.85 5.95
C SER A 322 26.26 15.40 5.52
N ASP A 323 27.15 14.70 6.21
CA ASP A 323 27.51 13.30 5.89
C ASP A 323 26.33 12.36 6.11
N THR A 324 25.55 12.54 7.19
CA THR A 324 24.34 11.77 7.46
C THR A 324 23.30 11.95 6.37
N LEU A 325 23.05 13.20 5.97
CA LEU A 325 22.09 13.52 4.91
C LEU A 325 22.55 12.97 3.56
N ASN A 326 23.83 13.11 3.23
CA ASN A 326 24.42 12.54 2.01
C ASN A 326 24.33 11.00 1.98
N ALA A 327 24.58 10.34 3.10
CA ALA A 327 24.43 8.89 3.23
C ALA A 327 22.97 8.45 3.02
N GLN A 328 22.00 9.18 3.56
CA GLN A 328 20.58 8.90 3.36
C GLN A 328 20.16 9.09 1.89
N LEU A 329 20.64 10.15 1.23
CA LEU A 329 20.38 10.41 -0.19
C LEU A 329 20.96 9.30 -1.08
N LEU A 330 22.22 8.94 -0.86
CA LEU A 330 22.88 7.86 -1.58
C LEU A 330 22.17 6.52 -1.35
N THR A 331 21.74 6.25 -0.11
CA THR A 331 20.96 5.05 0.21
C THR A 331 19.66 5.01 -0.58
N ALA A 332 18.92 6.11 -0.64
CA ALA A 332 17.68 6.20 -1.41
C ALA A 332 17.92 5.99 -2.91
N GLU A 333 18.97 6.57 -3.48
CA GLU A 333 19.36 6.36 -4.89
C GLU A 333 19.66 4.90 -5.19
N VAL A 334 20.56 4.29 -4.41
CA VAL A 334 21.01 2.92 -4.62
C VAL A 334 19.82 1.97 -4.55
N LEU A 335 18.96 2.12 -3.53
CA LEU A 335 17.74 1.31 -3.41
C LEU A 335 16.79 1.52 -4.59
N ALA A 336 16.59 2.77 -5.03
CA ALA A 336 15.75 3.06 -6.20
C ALA A 336 16.30 2.42 -7.48
N TYR A 337 17.61 2.47 -7.73
CA TYR A 337 18.21 1.82 -8.90
C TYR A 337 18.06 0.29 -8.87
N TRP A 338 18.23 -0.34 -7.71
CA TRP A 338 17.98 -1.78 -7.55
C TRP A 338 16.52 -2.15 -7.82
N LEU A 339 15.57 -1.34 -7.35
CA LEU A 339 14.16 -1.55 -7.63
C LEU A 339 13.82 -1.35 -9.12
N LEU A 340 14.41 -0.36 -9.78
CA LEU A 340 14.23 -0.15 -11.23
C LEU A 340 14.75 -1.35 -12.02
N LEU A 341 15.93 -1.87 -11.67
CA LEU A 341 16.50 -3.05 -12.31
C LEU A 341 15.59 -4.27 -12.12
N GLY A 342 15.16 -4.54 -10.88
CA GLY A 342 14.22 -5.62 -10.59
C GLY A 342 12.91 -5.47 -11.36
N ALA A 343 12.35 -4.26 -11.40
CA ALA A 343 11.12 -3.98 -12.11
C ALA A 343 11.25 -4.19 -13.61
N ALA A 344 12.37 -3.79 -14.22
CA ALA A 344 12.64 -4.02 -15.63
C ALA A 344 12.69 -5.51 -15.98
N ILE A 345 13.38 -6.30 -15.15
CA ILE A 345 13.47 -7.76 -15.31
C ILE A 345 12.07 -8.40 -15.20
N ILE A 346 11.33 -8.06 -14.14
CA ILE A 346 10.00 -8.64 -13.92
C ILE A 346 9.01 -8.20 -15.00
N MET A 347 9.07 -6.94 -15.46
CA MET A 347 8.22 -6.46 -16.55
C MET A 347 8.51 -7.21 -17.84
N LEU A 348 9.78 -7.42 -18.18
CA LEU A 348 10.17 -8.21 -19.35
C LEU A 348 9.61 -9.64 -19.28
N LEU A 349 9.80 -10.33 -18.15
CA LEU A 349 9.28 -11.68 -17.93
C LEU A 349 7.74 -11.72 -18.04
N LYS A 350 7.07 -10.69 -17.52
CA LYS A 350 5.60 -10.56 -17.56
C LYS A 350 5.08 -10.37 -18.99
N LEU A 351 5.74 -9.53 -19.79
CA LEU A 351 5.43 -9.33 -21.21
C LEU A 351 5.67 -10.60 -22.03
N LEU A 352 6.79 -11.30 -21.78
CA LEU A 352 7.07 -12.60 -22.40
C LEU A 352 6.00 -13.64 -22.06
N ARG A 353 5.57 -13.72 -20.79
CA ARG A 353 4.50 -14.63 -20.37
C ARG A 353 3.17 -14.32 -21.06
N MET A 354 2.81 -13.04 -21.17
CA MET A 354 1.57 -12.62 -21.84
C MET A 354 1.60 -12.93 -23.34
N THR A 355 2.71 -12.67 -24.02
CA THR A 355 2.86 -12.94 -25.46
C THR A 355 2.84 -14.44 -25.77
N MET A 356 3.56 -15.26 -24.99
CA MET A 356 3.51 -16.72 -25.12
C MET A 356 2.10 -17.27 -24.88
N TYR A 357 1.37 -16.72 -23.91
CA TYR A 357 -0.01 -17.11 -23.64
C TYR A 357 -0.93 -16.81 -24.82
N GLN A 358 -0.84 -15.62 -25.41
CA GLN A 358 -1.62 -15.27 -26.61
C GLN A 358 -1.28 -16.18 -27.80
N ALA A 359 0.01 -16.40 -28.07
CA ALA A 359 0.44 -17.31 -29.14
C ALA A 359 -0.10 -18.74 -28.93
N SER A 360 -0.13 -19.22 -27.68
CA SER A 360 -0.69 -20.55 -27.36
C SER A 360 -2.20 -20.63 -27.62
N LEU A 361 -2.94 -19.55 -27.36
CA LEU A 361 -4.36 -19.48 -27.65
C LEU A 361 -4.62 -19.44 -29.16
N GLU A 362 -3.84 -18.66 -29.91
CA GLU A 362 -3.94 -18.62 -31.38
C GLU A 362 -3.65 -19.98 -32.00
N MET A 363 -2.60 -20.67 -31.55
CA MET A 363 -2.29 -22.03 -32.01
C MET A 363 -3.41 -23.01 -31.64
N ARG A 364 -3.91 -22.97 -30.40
CA ARG A 364 -5.05 -23.81 -29.98
C ARG A 364 -6.26 -23.58 -30.88
N ASN A 365 -6.60 -22.33 -31.17
CA ASN A 365 -7.75 -21.99 -32.00
C ASN A 365 -7.57 -22.38 -33.48
N ARG A 366 -6.33 -22.45 -33.98
CA ARG A 366 -6.02 -22.96 -35.33
C ARG A 366 -6.17 -24.48 -35.41
N VAL A 367 -5.74 -25.21 -34.38
CA VAL A 367 -5.77 -26.68 -34.36
C VAL A 367 -7.15 -27.21 -33.97
N PHE A 368 -7.80 -26.56 -32.99
CA PHE A 368 -9.13 -26.85 -32.50
C PHE A 368 -10.00 -25.59 -32.56
N PRO A 369 -10.57 -25.27 -33.73
CA PRO A 369 -11.50 -24.18 -33.87
C PRO A 369 -12.61 -24.21 -32.81
N PRO A 370 -13.03 -23.06 -32.26
CA PRO A 370 -14.03 -23.01 -31.19
C PRO A 370 -15.34 -23.76 -31.49
N PHE A 371 -15.75 -23.84 -32.75
CA PHE A 371 -16.97 -24.55 -33.18
C PHE A 371 -16.86 -26.08 -33.07
N LEU A 372 -15.65 -26.64 -32.99
CA LEU A 372 -15.43 -28.07 -32.76
C LEU A 372 -15.43 -28.43 -31.26
N LEU A 373 -15.30 -27.43 -30.38
CA LEU A 373 -15.32 -27.61 -28.93
C LEU A 373 -16.73 -27.47 -28.34
N THR A 374 -17.66 -26.86 -29.07
CA THR A 374 -19.07 -26.72 -28.66
C THR A 374 -19.89 -28.01 -28.73
N ASP A 375 -19.40 -29.03 -29.45
CA ASP A 375 -20.08 -30.34 -29.56
C ASP A 375 -19.65 -31.35 -28.47
N LEU A 376 -18.80 -30.92 -27.51
CA LEU A 376 -18.20 -31.78 -26.47
C LEU A 376 -18.49 -31.32 -25.02
N GLU A 377 -19.26 -30.25 -24.82
CA GLU A 377 -19.85 -29.85 -23.52
C GLU A 377 -21.34 -30.18 -23.49
#